data_AF-A0A397FV85-F1
#
_entry.id   AF-A0A397FV85-F1
#
_cell.length_a   1.000
_cell.length_b   1.000
_cell.length_c   1.000
_cell.angle_alpha   90.00
_cell.angle_beta   90.00
_cell.angle_gamma   90.00
#
_symmetry.space_group_name_H-M   'P 1'
#
loop_
_entity.id
_entity.type
_entity.pdbx_description
1 polymer ?
#
loop_
_entity_poly.entity_id
_entity_poly.type
_entity_poly.pdbx_seq_one_letter_code
_entity_poly.pdbx_strand_id
1 'polypeptide(L)'
;MKLSQLQTLAKKVQLEIKSEEAEHLLASFLELEELLANFHKLKIKDKLPYYKTNLTLENLRQLAKSNYSTHIIKQETIRHNAVVSAENFLIIHRKNKNLNNVKTLIS
;
A
#
# COMPACT_ATOMS: atom_id res chain seq x y z
N MET A 1 17.51 -2.80 -12.95
CA MET A 1 16.82 -1.59 -12.42
C MET A 1 17.80 -0.46 -12.06
N LYS A 2 17.36 0.82 -12.05
CA LYS A 2 18.09 1.99 -11.51
C LYS A 2 17.46 2.51 -10.20
N LEU A 3 18.22 3.22 -9.37
CA LEU A 3 17.73 3.80 -8.10
C LEU A 3 16.49 4.69 -8.28
N SER A 4 16.40 5.48 -9.35
CA SER A 4 15.23 6.32 -9.66
C SER A 4 13.95 5.52 -9.91
N GLN A 5 14.08 4.31 -10.47
CA GLN A 5 12.96 3.39 -10.68
C GLN A 5 12.52 2.77 -9.35
N LEU A 6 13.47 2.38 -8.50
CA LEU A 6 13.19 1.89 -7.15
C LEU A 6 12.42 2.92 -6.32
N GLN A 7 12.87 4.18 -6.33
CA GLN A 7 12.18 5.28 -5.65
C GLN A 7 10.77 5.53 -6.20
N THR A 8 10.58 5.36 -7.52
CA THR A 8 9.26 5.49 -8.15
C THR A 8 8.32 4.37 -7.70
N LEU A 9 8.82 3.13 -7.61
CA LEU A 9 8.05 1.99 -7.10
C LEU A 9 7.69 2.18 -5.63
N ALA A 10 8.64 2.59 -4.80
CA ALA A 10 8.41 2.86 -3.38
C ALA A 10 7.30 3.90 -3.16
N LYS A 11 7.30 4.98 -3.96
CA LYS A 11 6.22 5.99 -3.94
C LYS A 11 4.84 5.41 -4.27
N LYS A 12 4.73 4.44 -5.19
CA LYS A 12 3.44 3.83 -5.56
C LYS A 12 2.83 3.04 -4.39
N VAL A 13 3.67 2.44 -3.54
CA VAL A 13 3.24 1.67 -2.37
C VAL A 13 3.34 2.46 -1.07
N GLN A 14 3.57 3.78 -1.16
CA GLN A 14 3.70 4.69 -0.01
C GLN A 14 4.81 4.29 0.97
N LEU A 15 5.89 3.71 0.47
CA LEU A 15 7.06 3.34 1.24
C LEU A 15 8.14 4.41 1.10
N GLU A 16 8.68 4.86 2.22
CA GLU A 16 9.85 5.74 2.28
C GLU A 16 11.11 4.88 2.38
N ILE A 17 12.00 5.00 1.39
CA ILE A 17 13.29 4.31 1.40
C ILE A 17 14.32 5.26 1.99
N LYS A 18 14.96 4.85 3.09
CA LYS A 18 16.05 5.62 3.68
C LYS A 18 17.33 5.47 2.85
N SER A 19 18.23 6.45 2.96
CA SER A 19 19.51 6.45 2.26
C SER A 19 20.33 5.19 2.52
N GLU A 20 20.31 4.70 3.76
CA GLU A 20 21.14 3.57 4.21
C GLU A 20 20.62 2.24 3.66
N GLU A 21 19.33 2.16 3.32
CA GLU A 21 18.68 0.96 2.81
C GLU A 21 18.74 0.88 1.27
N ALA A 22 19.03 2.00 0.60
CA ALA A 22 18.88 2.17 -0.83
C ALA A 22 19.78 1.23 -1.65
N GLU A 23 21.04 1.08 -1.23
CA GLU A 23 22.01 0.23 -1.94
C GLU A 23 21.66 -1.25 -1.82
N HIS A 24 21.32 -1.69 -0.60
CA HIS A 24 20.90 -3.07 -0.33
C HIS A 24 19.62 -3.43 -1.09
N LEU A 25 18.60 -2.57 -1.05
CA LEU A 25 17.36 -2.79 -1.79
C LEU A 25 17.60 -2.83 -3.30
N LEU A 26 18.46 -1.96 -3.83
CA LEU A 26 18.78 -1.97 -5.25
C LEU A 26 19.44 -3.29 -5.67
N ALA A 27 20.37 -3.81 -4.86
CA ALA A 27 21.01 -5.10 -5.11
C ALA A 27 20.00 -6.25 -5.09
N SER A 28 19.14 -6.33 -4.06
CA SER A 28 18.12 -7.37 -3.95
C SER A 28 17.12 -7.34 -5.11
N PHE A 29 16.71 -6.15 -5.56
CA PHE A 29 15.80 -6.05 -6.70
C PHE A 29 16.47 -6.44 -8.03
N LEU A 30 17.77 -6.18 -8.21
CA LEU A 30 18.50 -6.65 -9.38
C LEU A 30 18.57 -8.17 -9.44
N GLU A 31 18.85 -8.81 -8.31
CA GLU A 31 18.84 -10.27 -8.18
C GLU A 31 17.44 -10.85 -8.49
N LEU A 32 16.38 -10.24 -7.95
CA LEU A 32 15.00 -10.65 -8.24
C LEU A 32 14.64 -10.49 -9.73
N GLU A 33 15.07 -9.41 -10.38
CA GLU A 33 14.86 -9.21 -11.82
C GLU A 33 15.52 -10.31 -12.64
N GLU A 34 16.73 -10.73 -12.27
CA GLU A 34 17.44 -11.83 -12.92
C GLU A 34 16.71 -13.17 -12.74
N LEU A 35 16.28 -13.47 -11.51
CA LEU A 35 15.50 -14.67 -11.21
C LEU A 35 14.18 -14.72 -11.99
N LEU A 36 13.48 -13.58 -12.09
CA LEU A 36 12.23 -13.46 -12.86
C LEU A 36 12.46 -13.55 -14.37
N ALA A 37 13.55 -12.97 -14.88
CA ALA A 37 13.93 -13.11 -16.29
C ALA A 37 14.18 -14.58 -16.66
N ASN A 38 14.76 -15.36 -15.74
CA ASN A 38 14.93 -16.79 -15.91
C ASN A 38 13.59 -17.55 -15.84
N PHE A 39 12.62 -17.08 -15.05
CA PHE A 39 11.26 -17.64 -15.03
C PHE A 39 10.54 -17.49 -16.37
N HIS A 40 10.71 -16.36 -17.08
CA HIS A 40 10.14 -16.17 -18.42
C HIS A 40 10.70 -17.13 -19.49
N LYS A 41 11.88 -17.73 -19.25
CA LYS A 41 12.47 -18.74 -20.15
C LYS A 41 11.81 -20.12 -19.98
N LEU A 42 11.11 -20.35 -18.87
CA LEU A 42 10.32 -21.55 -18.69
C LEU A 42 9.10 -21.44 -19.63
N LYS A 43 9.01 -22.32 -20.64
CA LYS A 43 7.83 -22.41 -21.50
C LYS A 43 6.62 -22.82 -20.66
N ILE A 44 5.91 -21.84 -20.12
CA ILE A 44 4.58 -22.04 -19.55
C ILE A 44 3.65 -22.31 -20.73
N LYS A 45 3.55 -23.58 -21.14
CA LYS A 45 2.59 -24.04 -22.15
C LYS A 45 1.19 -23.61 -21.70
N ASP A 46 0.58 -22.66 -22.40
CA ASP A 46 -0.84 -22.32 -22.51
C ASP A 46 -1.73 -22.72 -21.31
N LYS A 47 -1.26 -22.50 -20.08
CA LYS A 47 -2.09 -22.62 -18.91
C LYS A 47 -2.83 -21.31 -18.78
N LEU A 48 -4.14 -21.37 -18.95
CA LEU A 48 -5.04 -20.27 -18.58
C LEU A 48 -4.61 -19.74 -17.21
N PRO A 49 -4.54 -18.40 -17.03
CA PRO A 49 -4.14 -17.84 -15.76
C PRO A 49 -5.05 -18.41 -14.67
N TYR A 50 -4.45 -18.90 -13.59
CA TYR A 50 -5.23 -19.42 -12.48
C TYR A 50 -5.88 -18.25 -11.74
N TYR A 51 -7.09 -17.92 -12.15
CA TYR A 51 -8.00 -17.12 -11.35
C TYR A 51 -8.69 -18.10 -10.41
N LYS A 52 -8.31 -18.09 -9.12
CA LYS A 52 -9.14 -18.72 -8.09
C LYS A 52 -10.56 -18.16 -8.28
N THR A 53 -11.56 -19.01 -8.44
CA THR A 53 -12.95 -18.61 -8.64
C THR A 53 -13.38 -17.76 -7.45
N ASN A 54 -13.37 -16.44 -7.63
CA ASN A 54 -13.65 -15.51 -6.57
C ASN A 54 -15.15 -15.29 -6.52
N LEU A 55 -15.71 -15.35 -5.31
CA LEU A 55 -17.00 -14.78 -4.98
C LEU A 55 -17.20 -13.47 -5.76
N THR A 56 -18.19 -13.45 -6.66
CA THR A 56 -18.52 -12.24 -7.42
C THR A 56 -19.10 -11.19 -6.47
N LEU A 57 -19.10 -9.93 -6.92
CA LEU A 57 -19.73 -8.82 -6.19
C LEU A 57 -21.22 -9.11 -5.91
N GLU A 58 -21.86 -9.86 -6.81
CA GLU A 58 -23.19 -10.46 -6.66
C GLU A 58 -23.23 -11.42 -5.46
N ASN A 59 -22.32 -12.41 -5.42
CA ASN A 59 -22.27 -13.44 -4.37
C ASN A 59 -22.00 -12.84 -2.98
N LEU A 60 -21.16 -11.79 -2.90
CA LEU A 60 -20.87 -11.10 -1.66
C LEU A 60 -22.04 -10.22 -1.17
N ARG A 61 -22.75 -9.55 -2.09
CA ARG A 61 -23.94 -8.76 -1.76
C ARG A 61 -25.07 -9.63 -1.22
N GLN A 62 -25.23 -10.83 -1.74
CA GLN A 62 -26.22 -11.79 -1.26
C GLN A 62 -25.88 -12.33 0.14
N LEU A 63 -24.61 -12.69 0.39
CA LEU A 63 -24.15 -13.13 1.72
C LEU A 63 -24.19 -12.01 2.77
N ALA A 64 -23.90 -10.77 2.38
CA ALA A 64 -23.94 -9.61 3.26
C ALA A 64 -25.37 -9.27 3.71
N LYS A 65 -26.36 -9.38 2.80
CA LYS A 65 -27.76 -9.13 3.13
C LYS A 65 -28.38 -10.20 4.03
N SER A 66 -27.97 -11.46 3.90
CA SER A 66 -28.62 -12.57 4.60
C SER A 66 -28.05 -12.86 6.00
N ASN A 67 -26.76 -12.60 6.25
CA ASN A 67 -26.09 -13.05 7.47
C ASN A 67 -25.59 -11.93 8.39
N TYR A 68 -25.53 -10.68 7.94
CA TYR A 68 -25.00 -9.57 8.73
C TYR A 68 -26.09 -8.54 9.01
N SER A 69 -26.70 -8.64 10.19
CA SER A 69 -27.27 -7.46 10.84
C SER A 69 -26.18 -6.38 10.87
N THR A 70 -26.51 -5.15 10.50
CA THR A 70 -25.62 -3.99 10.63
C THR A 70 -25.35 -3.74 12.12
N HIS A 71 -24.47 -4.53 12.72
CA HIS A 71 -23.94 -4.26 14.04
C HIS A 71 -23.10 -3.01 13.91
N ILE A 72 -23.67 -1.90 14.40
CA ILE A 72 -22.97 -0.63 14.52
C ILE A 72 -21.79 -0.89 15.45
N ILE A 73 -20.57 -0.88 14.89
CA ILE A 73 -19.35 -1.01 15.67
C ILE A 73 -19.33 0.17 16.65
N LYS A 74 -19.19 -0.13 17.94
CA LYS A 74 -19.14 0.88 18.99
C LYS A 74 -17.99 1.85 18.73
N GLN A 75 -18.25 3.13 18.93
CA GLN A 75 -17.30 4.18 18.61
C GLN A 75 -16.03 4.08 19.45
N GLU A 76 -16.13 3.58 20.69
CA GLU A 76 -14.97 3.33 21.55
C GLU A 76 -13.99 2.34 20.91
N THR A 77 -14.49 1.30 20.24
CA THR A 77 -13.66 0.30 19.53
C THR A 77 -12.87 0.91 18.39
N ILE A 78 -13.46 1.88 17.69
CA ILE A 78 -12.80 2.59 16.58
C ILE A 78 -11.71 3.52 17.14
N ARG A 79 -12.00 4.25 18.23
CA ARG A 79 -11.05 5.16 18.87
C ARG A 79 -9.86 4.44 19.49
N HIS A 80 -10.07 3.25 20.06
CA HIS A 80 -9.00 2.46 20.67
C HIS A 80 -7.88 2.09 19.68
N ASN A 81 -8.22 1.85 18.41
CA ASN A 81 -7.27 1.46 17.38
C ASN A 81 -6.72 2.66 16.57
N ALA A 82 -7.21 3.87 16.84
CA ALA A 82 -6.78 5.07 16.14
C ALA A 82 -5.49 5.63 16.74
N VAL A 83 -4.49 5.92 15.90
CA VAL A 83 -3.23 6.56 16.33
C VAL A 83 -3.48 7.94 16.91
N VAL A 84 -4.40 8.72 16.32
CA VAL A 84 -4.87 10.01 16.84
C VAL A 84 -6.37 10.14 16.56
N SER A 85 -7.16 10.46 17.59
CA SER A 85 -8.58 10.75 17.44
C SER A 85 -8.99 11.93 18.32
N ALA A 86 -9.97 12.71 17.84
CA ALA A 86 -10.65 13.73 18.64
C ALA A 86 -12.15 13.53 18.49
N GLU A 87 -12.84 13.38 19.62
CA GLU A 87 -14.29 13.09 19.67
C GLU A 87 -14.69 11.94 18.73
N ASN A 88 -15.37 12.28 17.63
CA ASN A 88 -15.93 11.34 16.66
C ASN A 88 -15.13 11.31 15.35
N PHE A 89 -13.96 11.94 15.33
CA PHE A 89 -13.13 12.10 14.13
C PHE A 89 -11.76 11.41 14.29
N LEU A 90 -11.35 10.74 13.22
CA LEU A 90 -9.96 10.34 13.03
C LEU A 90 -9.17 11.55 12.55
N ILE A 91 -8.07 11.86 13.23
CA ILE A 91 -7.22 12.98 12.83
C ILE A 91 -6.13 12.43 11.91
N ILE A 92 -6.13 12.89 10.66
CA ILE A 92 -5.05 12.64 9.71
C ILE A 92 -4.34 13.96 9.47
N HIS A 93 -3.02 13.98 9.66
CA HIS A 93 -2.24 15.17 9.40
C HIS A 93 -2.37 15.58 7.93
N ARG A 94 -2.91 16.77 7.71
CA ARG A 94 -2.96 17.37 6.39
C ARG A 94 -1.53 17.56 5.89
N LYS A 95 -1.19 16.96 4.74
CA LYS A 95 0.12 17.12 4.11
C LYS A 95 0.31 18.60 3.72
N ASN A 96 1.02 19.36 4.52
CA ASN A 96 1.34 20.76 4.23
C ASN A 96 2.28 20.82 3.02
N LYS A 97 1.86 21.50 1.94
CA LYS A 97 2.66 21.66 0.71
C LYS A 97 3.75 22.73 0.79
N ASN A 98 3.79 23.56 1.85
CA ASN A 98 4.65 24.76 1.93
C ASN A 98 5.42 24.86 3.26
N LEU A 99 6.41 24.00 3.49
CA LEU A 99 7.36 24.17 4.62
C LEU A 99 8.66 24.91 4.23
N ASN A 100 8.81 25.34 2.97
CA ASN A 100 10.02 26.01 2.49
C ASN A 100 10.00 27.55 2.59
N ASN A 101 8.90 28.19 3.02
CA ASN A 101 8.76 29.66 2.99
C ASN A 101 8.77 30.37 4.35
N VAL A 102 9.11 29.69 5.46
CA VAL A 102 9.08 30.32 6.81
C VAL A 102 10.49 30.62 7.35
N LYS A 103 11.55 30.51 6.54
CA LYS A 103 12.92 30.88 6.96
C LYS A 103 13.37 32.30 6.59
N THR A 104 12.51 33.13 5.98
CA THR A 104 12.90 34.46 5.47
C THR A 104 12.19 35.66 6.13
N LEU A 105 11.55 35.48 7.29
CA LEU A 105 10.88 36.58 7.99
C LEU A 105 11.34 36.82 9.43
N ILE A 106 12.57 36.39 9.76
CA ILE A 106 13.29 36.88 10.94
C ILE A 106 14.72 37.19 10.51
N SER A 107 14.94 38.42 10.08
CA SER A 107 16.23 39.09 9.93
C SER A 107 16.03 40.55 10.31
#